data_AF-A0A1S3FG81-F1
#
_entry.id   AF-A0A1S3FG81-F1
#
_cell.length_a   1.000
_cell.length_b   1.000
_cell.length_c   1.000
_cell.angle_alpha   90.00
_cell.angle_beta   90.00
_cell.angle_gamma   90.00
#
_symmetry.space_group_name_H-M   'P 1'
#
loop_
_entity.id
_entity.type
_entity.pdbx_description
1 polymer ?
#
loop_
_entity_poly.entity_id
_entity_poly.type
_entity_poly.pdbx_seq_one_letter_code
_entity_poly.pdbx_strand_id
1 'polypeptide(L)'
;MRRLVSELYVRDNCHPFKATVLVWIQLPMWIFVSVALRNFCIGAAHSEGISVQEQLASGGVLWFPDLTALDSTWILPVSVGVINLLIVEIFALQKSGMSPFQMYITHFVRVVSVLMIPVAATVPSSVALYWFCSSFMGLSQNLLLRSPGFRQLCRIPPTKSDSDTPYKDLFAAFYAKFISRK
;
A
#
# COMPACT_ATOMS: atom_id res chain seq x y z
N MET A 1 27.37 -2.17 -21.50
CA MET A 1 26.03 -1.86 -20.95
C MET A 1 26.05 -1.14 -19.60
N ARG A 2 26.64 -1.69 -18.51
CA ARG A 2 26.58 -1.04 -17.18
C ARG A 2 27.14 0.39 -17.12
N ARG A 3 28.21 0.70 -17.86
CA ARG A 3 28.78 2.06 -17.95
C ARG A 3 27.83 3.07 -18.63
N LEU A 4 27.23 2.69 -19.76
CA LEU A 4 26.24 3.53 -20.47
C LEU A 4 25.02 3.86 -19.60
N VAL A 5 24.51 2.89 -18.82
CA VAL A 5 23.40 3.11 -17.89
C VAL A 5 23.81 4.07 -16.76
N SER A 6 25.04 3.94 -16.24
CA SER A 6 25.57 4.84 -15.21
C SER A 6 25.71 6.28 -15.72
N GLU A 7 26.20 6.45 -16.95
CA GLU A 7 26.33 7.77 -17.58
C GLU A 7 24.97 8.44 -17.79
N LEU A 8 23.95 7.67 -18.22
CA LEU A 8 22.56 8.13 -18.29
C LEU A 8 22.03 8.58 -16.93
N TYR A 9 22.28 7.82 -15.86
CA TYR A 9 21.85 8.21 -14.51
C TYR A 9 22.51 9.49 -14.00
N VAL A 10 23.78 9.71 -14.33
CA VAL A 10 24.50 10.94 -13.97
C VAL A 10 23.97 12.13 -14.77
N ARG A 11 23.82 11.96 -16.09
CA ARG A 11 23.32 13.02 -16.98
C ARG A 11 21.90 13.48 -16.60
N ASP A 12 21.01 12.53 -16.36
CA ASP A 12 19.60 12.80 -16.08
C ASP A 12 19.34 12.93 -14.55
N ASN A 13 20.39 12.90 -13.72
CA ASN A 13 20.34 12.99 -12.24
C ASN A 13 19.33 12.03 -11.59
N CYS A 14 19.12 10.86 -12.21
CA CYS A 14 18.14 9.85 -11.82
C CYS A 14 18.85 8.70 -11.10
N HIS A 15 19.47 9.01 -9.95
CA HIS A 15 20.16 7.99 -9.16
C HIS A 15 19.14 6.96 -8.61
N PRO A 16 19.38 5.65 -8.74
CA PRO A 16 18.45 4.61 -8.30
C PRO A 16 18.10 4.70 -6.80
N PHE A 17 18.99 5.28 -5.99
CA PHE A 17 18.72 5.56 -4.58
C PHE A 17 17.50 6.46 -4.38
N LYS A 18 17.29 7.48 -5.23
CA LYS A 18 16.13 8.39 -5.15
C LYS A 18 14.81 7.63 -5.29
N ALA A 19 14.80 6.56 -6.09
CA ALA A 19 13.64 5.69 -6.24
C ALA A 19 13.37 4.83 -4.98
N THR A 20 14.38 4.60 -4.15
CA THR A 20 14.25 3.84 -2.89
C THR A 20 13.98 4.70 -1.66
N VAL A 21 14.23 6.02 -1.71
CA VAL A 21 14.05 6.94 -0.56
C VAL A 21 12.66 6.84 0.05
N LEU A 22 11.62 6.72 -0.79
CA LEU A 22 10.24 6.62 -0.30
C LEU A 22 10.03 5.40 0.60
N VAL A 23 10.65 4.26 0.28
CA VAL A 23 10.58 3.03 1.10
C VAL A 23 11.27 3.26 2.45
N TRP A 24 12.41 3.94 2.45
CA TRP A 24 13.18 4.24 3.66
C TRP A 24 12.48 5.21 4.61
N ILE A 25 11.63 6.09 4.10
CA ILE A 25 10.84 7.00 4.94
C ILE A 25 9.53 6.32 5.38
N GLN A 26 8.88 5.60 4.46
CA GLN A 26 7.58 4.99 4.71
C GLN A 26 7.64 3.87 5.75
N LEU A 27 8.66 2.99 5.70
CA LEU A 27 8.75 1.85 6.62
C LEU A 27 8.92 2.28 8.09
N PRO A 28 9.86 3.18 8.45
CA PRO A 28 9.98 3.64 9.83
C PRO A 28 8.72 4.38 10.31
N MET A 29 8.15 5.25 9.48
CA MET A 29 6.91 5.96 9.82
C MET A 29 5.76 4.99 10.10
N TRP A 30 5.63 3.94 9.28
CA TRP A 30 4.62 2.90 9.47
C TRP A 30 4.80 2.16 10.80
N ILE A 31 6.04 1.82 11.18
CA ILE A 31 6.35 1.19 12.46
C ILE A 31 6.01 2.12 13.62
N PHE A 32 6.48 3.36 13.60
CA PHE A 32 6.28 4.32 14.68
C PHE A 32 4.80 4.61 14.93
N VAL A 33 4.02 4.84 13.88
CA VAL A 33 2.57 5.08 14.00
C VAL A 33 1.85 3.84 14.53
N SER A 34 2.21 2.64 14.06
CA SER A 34 1.60 1.39 14.55
C SER A 34 1.87 1.18 16.05
N VAL A 35 3.10 1.41 16.51
CA VAL A 35 3.46 1.30 17.94
C VAL A 35 2.77 2.39 18.76
N ALA A 36 2.75 3.63 18.28
CA ALA A 36 2.09 4.73 18.97
C ALA A 36 0.58 4.47 19.16
N LEU A 37 -0.11 4.06 18.10
CA LEU A 37 -1.54 3.72 18.16
C LEU A 37 -1.81 2.55 19.11
N ARG A 38 -0.95 1.53 19.09
CA ARG A 38 -1.05 0.40 20.04
C ARG A 38 -0.86 0.86 21.48
N ASN A 39 0.12 1.73 21.75
CA ASN A 39 0.36 2.28 23.09
C ASN A 39 -0.79 3.14 23.58
N PHE A 40 -1.45 3.91 22.69
CA PHE A 40 -2.66 4.66 23.02
C PHE A 40 -3.85 3.74 23.34
N CYS A 41 -4.01 2.62 22.63
CA CYS A 41 -5.08 1.67 22.90
C CYS A 41 -4.89 0.90 24.22
N ILE A 42 -3.65 0.62 24.62
CA ILE A 42 -3.32 -0.12 25.84
C ILE A 42 -3.27 0.79 27.08
N GLY A 43 -3.41 2.12 26.91
CA GLY A 43 -3.35 3.07 28.03
C GLY A 43 -1.94 3.28 28.60
N ALA A 44 -0.90 2.86 27.87
CA ALA A 44 0.49 3.01 28.30
C ALA A 44 0.97 4.48 28.28
N ALA A 45 0.29 5.34 27.51
CA ALA A 45 0.51 6.78 27.53
C ALA A 45 -0.35 7.43 28.63
N HIS A 46 0.14 7.38 29.88
CA HIS A 46 -0.44 8.16 30.97
C HIS A 46 -0.36 9.65 30.62
N SER A 47 -1.47 10.23 30.18
CA SER A 47 -1.64 11.68 29.99
C SER A 47 -2.54 12.16 31.12
N GLU A 48 -2.16 13.23 31.83
CA GLU A 48 -2.91 13.78 32.96
C GLU A 48 -4.22 14.48 32.52
N GLY A 49 -5.17 13.72 31.98
CA GLY A 49 -6.47 14.17 31.48
C GLY A 49 -7.40 13.00 31.11
N ILE A 50 -8.50 13.27 30.38
CA ILE A 50 -9.38 12.24 29.81
C ILE A 50 -8.51 11.24 29.06
N SER A 51 -8.58 9.96 29.42
CA SER A 51 -7.69 8.96 28.85
C SER A 51 -7.91 8.89 27.33
N VAL A 52 -6.82 9.00 26.55
CA VAL A 52 -6.87 8.87 25.08
C VAL A 52 -7.54 7.55 24.68
N GLN A 53 -7.40 6.52 25.52
CA GLN A 53 -8.08 5.25 25.41
C GLN A 53 -9.61 5.35 25.43
N GLU A 54 -10.21 6.10 26.37
CA GLU A 54 -11.67 6.29 26.41
C GLU A 54 -12.21 7.04 25.19
N GLN A 55 -11.44 7.98 24.65
CA GLN A 55 -11.79 8.68 23.40
C GLN A 55 -11.70 7.75 22.19
N LEU A 56 -10.71 6.86 22.11
CA LEU A 56 -10.65 5.83 21.07
C LEU A 56 -11.76 4.78 21.24
N ALA A 57 -12.13 4.45 22.47
CA ALA A 57 -13.17 3.46 22.74
C ALA A 57 -14.59 3.97 22.43
N SER A 58 -14.79 5.30 22.47
CA SER A 58 -16.08 5.94 22.14
C SER A 58 -16.11 6.59 20.75
N GLY A 59 -14.94 6.81 20.13
CA GLY A 59 -14.79 7.53 18.87
C GLY A 59 -14.90 6.67 17.60
N GLY A 60 -15.34 5.42 17.71
CA GLY A 60 -15.53 4.54 16.56
C GLY A 60 -16.66 4.98 15.63
N VAL A 61 -16.59 4.53 14.37
CA VAL A 61 -17.58 4.86 13.34
C VAL A 61 -17.99 3.58 12.61
N LEU A 62 -19.25 3.47 12.20
CA LEU A 62 -19.85 2.29 11.54
C LEU A 62 -19.91 1.04 12.43
N TRP A 63 -19.27 -0.06 12.04
CA TRP A 63 -19.37 -1.39 12.68
C TRP A 63 -18.28 -1.65 13.74
N PHE A 64 -17.38 -0.69 13.94
CA PHE A 64 -16.32 -0.72 14.97
C PHE A 64 -16.49 0.47 15.93
N PRO A 65 -17.48 0.45 16.84
CA PRO A 65 -17.71 1.55 17.78
C PRO A 65 -16.55 1.75 18.76
N ASP A 66 -15.78 0.70 19.03
CA ASP A 66 -14.58 0.72 19.87
C ASP A 66 -13.32 0.49 19.02
N LEU A 67 -12.45 1.50 18.90
CA LEU A 67 -11.19 1.40 18.16
C LEU A 67 -10.08 0.69 18.95
N THR A 68 -10.27 0.45 20.24
CA THR A 68 -9.30 -0.22 21.13
C THR A 68 -9.50 -1.73 21.14
N ALA A 69 -10.72 -2.20 20.88
CA ALA A 69 -11.05 -3.61 20.75
C ALA A 69 -10.55 -4.22 19.42
N LEU A 70 -10.39 -5.54 19.42
CA LEU A 70 -10.16 -6.31 18.21
C LEU A 70 -11.42 -6.28 17.33
N ASP A 71 -11.24 -6.18 16.00
CA ASP A 71 -12.38 -6.21 15.07
C ASP A 71 -12.97 -7.63 15.00
N SER A 72 -14.03 -7.86 15.80
CA SER A 72 -14.77 -9.13 15.82
C SER A 72 -15.44 -9.45 14.49
N THR A 73 -15.67 -8.46 13.62
CA THR A 73 -16.34 -8.66 12.33
C THR A 73 -15.40 -9.15 11.23
N TRP A 74 -14.08 -9.12 11.45
CA TRP A 74 -13.04 -9.46 10.46
C TRP A 74 -13.08 -8.61 9.18
N ILE A 75 -13.95 -7.59 9.09
CA ILE A 75 -14.12 -6.78 7.89
C ILE A 75 -12.87 -5.93 7.64
N LEU A 76 -12.31 -5.27 8.66
CA LEU A 76 -11.11 -4.45 8.52
C LEU A 76 -9.87 -5.29 8.16
N PRO A 77 -9.54 -6.38 8.89
CA PRO A 77 -8.41 -7.24 8.53
C PRO A 77 -8.47 -7.79 7.12
N VAL A 78 -9.64 -8.26 6.68
CA VAL A 78 -9.85 -8.77 5.32
C VAL A 78 -9.69 -7.64 4.29
N SER A 79 -10.25 -6.46 4.57
CA SER A 79 -10.13 -5.30 3.67
C SER A 79 -8.68 -4.86 3.47
N VAL A 80 -7.87 -4.85 4.54
CA VAL A 80 -6.42 -4.60 4.46
C VAL A 80 -5.73 -5.60 3.54
N GLY A 81 -6.01 -6.90 3.72
CA GLY A 81 -5.45 -7.96 2.88
C GLY A 81 -5.85 -7.83 1.41
N VAL A 82 -7.12 -7.52 1.14
CA VAL A 82 -7.63 -7.31 -0.23
C VAL A 82 -6.95 -6.12 -0.89
N ILE A 83 -6.85 -4.97 -0.22
CA ILE A 83 -6.17 -3.79 -0.79
C ILE A 83 -4.70 -4.08 -1.06
N ASN A 84 -4.00 -4.71 -0.11
CA ASN A 84 -2.59 -5.06 -0.30
C ASN A 84 -2.40 -6.02 -1.47
N LEU A 85 -3.28 -7.02 -1.62
CA LEU A 85 -3.25 -7.93 -2.75
C LEU A 85 -3.52 -7.21 -4.08
N LEU A 86 -4.47 -6.28 -4.11
CA LEU A 86 -4.74 -5.46 -5.30
C LEU A 86 -3.53 -4.61 -5.69
N ILE A 87 -2.83 -3.99 -4.74
CA ILE A 87 -1.60 -3.23 -5.00
C ILE A 87 -0.55 -4.14 -5.66
N VAL A 88 -0.34 -5.34 -5.12
CA VAL A 88 0.61 -6.31 -5.65
C VAL A 88 0.22 -6.77 -7.05
N GLU A 89 -1.06 -7.03 -7.31
CA GLU A 89 -1.54 -7.42 -8.63
C GLU A 89 -1.37 -6.30 -9.66
N ILE A 90 -1.72 -5.07 -9.32
CA ILE A 90 -1.55 -3.91 -10.19
C ILE A 90 -0.07 -3.76 -10.57
N PHE A 91 0.84 -3.87 -9.60
CA PHE A 91 2.26 -3.79 -9.85
C PHE A 91 2.80 -4.97 -10.67
N ALA A 92 2.27 -6.17 -10.44
CA ALA A 92 2.62 -7.36 -11.21
C ALA A 92 2.18 -7.26 -12.68
N LEU A 93 0.99 -6.69 -12.94
CA LEU A 93 0.46 -6.48 -14.28
C LEU A 93 1.22 -5.39 -15.06
N GLN A 94 1.87 -4.46 -14.37
CA GLN A 94 2.68 -3.41 -15.00
C GLN A 94 4.01 -3.91 -15.57
N LYS A 95 4.60 -4.96 -14.99
CA LYS A 95 5.91 -5.45 -15.42
C LYS A 95 5.79 -6.48 -16.54
N SER A 96 5.80 -6.02 -17.79
CA SER A 96 5.99 -6.89 -18.95
C SER A 96 7.44 -7.42 -18.97
N GLY A 97 7.61 -8.74 -18.90
CA GLY A 97 8.94 -9.37 -18.89
C GLY A 97 9.63 -9.42 -17.52
N MET A 98 8.92 -9.86 -16.47
CA MET A 98 9.53 -10.08 -15.14
C MET A 98 10.69 -11.08 -15.21
N SER A 99 11.81 -10.75 -14.56
CA SER A 99 12.86 -11.73 -14.30
C SER A 99 12.37 -12.79 -13.30
N PRO A 100 12.95 -14.01 -13.29
CA PRO A 100 12.60 -15.05 -12.31
C PRO A 100 12.65 -14.56 -10.85
N PHE A 101 13.62 -13.68 -10.55
CA PHE A 101 13.76 -13.05 -9.24
C PHE A 101 12.59 -12.12 -8.91
N GLN A 102 12.13 -11.30 -9.87
CA GLN A 102 10.97 -10.43 -9.67
C GLN A 102 9.67 -11.23 -9.53
N MET A 103 9.55 -12.35 -10.26
CA MET A 103 8.43 -13.26 -10.12
C MET A 103 8.40 -13.87 -8.71
N TYR A 104 9.55 -14.36 -8.22
CA TYR A 104 9.67 -14.86 -6.84
C TYR A 104 9.27 -13.81 -5.80
N ILE A 105 9.80 -12.58 -5.92
CA ILE A 105 9.44 -11.47 -5.03
C ILE A 105 7.92 -11.23 -5.06
N THR A 106 7.32 -11.22 -6.24
CA THR A 106 5.87 -10.95 -6.38
C THR A 106 5.06 -12.04 -5.68
N HIS A 107 5.41 -13.32 -5.85
CA HIS A 107 4.76 -14.41 -5.13
C HIS A 107 4.97 -14.32 -3.62
N PHE A 108 6.17 -13.97 -3.17
CA PHE A 108 6.46 -13.75 -1.76
C PHE A 108 5.58 -12.64 -1.17
N VAL A 109 5.50 -11.47 -1.83
CA VAL A 109 4.69 -10.33 -1.34
C VAL A 109 3.19 -10.65 -1.37
N ARG A 110 2.71 -11.48 -2.30
CA ARG A 110 1.33 -12.01 -2.26
C ARG A 110 1.07 -12.83 -1.00
N VAL A 111 1.97 -13.77 -0.69
CA VAL A 111 1.85 -14.61 0.52
C VAL A 111 1.86 -13.73 1.76
N VAL A 112 2.77 -12.75 1.84
CA VAL A 112 2.81 -11.77 2.94
C VAL A 112 1.49 -11.00 3.05
N SER A 113 0.90 -10.57 1.92
CA SER A 113 -0.37 -9.84 1.93
C SER A 113 -1.53 -10.65 2.51
N VAL A 114 -1.55 -11.97 2.23
CA VAL A 114 -2.54 -12.89 2.82
C VAL A 114 -2.25 -13.15 4.30
N LEU A 115 -0.99 -13.32 4.67
CA LEU A 115 -0.57 -13.49 6.07
C LEU A 115 -0.80 -12.23 6.92
N MET A 116 -0.86 -11.05 6.31
CA MET A 116 -1.20 -9.82 7.01
C MET A 116 -2.65 -9.79 7.51
N ILE A 117 -3.55 -10.62 6.97
CA ILE A 117 -4.95 -10.70 7.42
C ILE A 117 -5.05 -11.19 8.87
N PRO A 118 -4.55 -12.39 9.25
CA PRO A 118 -4.59 -12.84 10.64
C PRO A 118 -3.77 -11.93 11.57
N VAL A 119 -2.67 -11.34 11.09
CA VAL A 119 -1.90 -10.36 11.88
C VAL A 119 -2.76 -9.12 12.17
N ALA A 120 -3.45 -8.58 11.17
CA ALA A 120 -4.37 -7.46 11.33
C ALA A 120 -5.55 -7.79 12.25
N ALA A 121 -5.97 -9.06 12.33
CA ALA A 121 -7.01 -9.50 13.26
C ALA A 121 -6.53 -9.57 14.73
N THR A 122 -5.21 -9.59 14.98
CA THR A 122 -4.64 -9.63 16.34
C THR A 122 -4.27 -8.25 16.91
N VAL A 123 -4.37 -7.19 16.10
CA VAL A 123 -4.07 -5.81 16.53
C VAL A 123 -5.36 -5.03 16.81
N PRO A 124 -5.30 -3.98 17.64
CA PRO A 124 -6.46 -3.11 17.86
C PRO A 124 -7.02 -2.55 16.55
N SER A 125 -8.34 -2.34 16.50
CA SER A 125 -9.03 -1.85 15.31
C SER A 125 -8.47 -0.52 14.80
N SER A 126 -7.95 0.35 15.68
CA SER A 126 -7.25 1.59 15.30
C SER A 126 -6.02 1.36 14.42
N VAL A 127 -5.22 0.34 14.73
CA VAL A 127 -4.01 -0.03 13.98
C VAL A 127 -4.40 -0.65 12.64
N ALA A 128 -5.41 -1.53 12.64
CA ALA A 128 -5.94 -2.12 11.42
C ALA A 128 -6.54 -1.06 10.49
N LEU A 129 -7.27 -0.07 11.02
CA LEU A 129 -7.81 1.07 10.27
C LEU A 129 -6.69 1.96 9.71
N TYR A 130 -5.63 2.22 10.49
CA TYR A 130 -4.45 2.92 10.00
C TYR A 130 -3.81 2.17 8.82
N TRP A 131 -3.62 0.86 8.93
CA TRP A 131 -3.10 0.04 7.83
C TRP A 131 -4.00 0.08 6.61
N PHE A 132 -5.32 0.01 6.79
CA PHE A 132 -6.31 0.12 5.73
C PHE A 132 -6.19 1.46 5.00
N CYS A 133 -6.24 2.57 5.73
CA CYS A 133 -6.13 3.91 5.16
C CYS A 133 -4.79 4.13 4.47
N SER A 134 -3.69 3.67 5.07
CA SER A 134 -2.35 3.79 4.48
C SER A 134 -2.25 3.05 3.15
N SER A 135 -2.73 1.80 3.09
CA SER A 135 -2.75 1.01 1.85
C SER A 135 -3.71 1.61 0.82
N PHE A 136 -4.88 2.09 1.24
CA PHE A 136 -5.85 2.74 0.35
C PHE A 136 -5.29 4.02 -0.28
N MET A 137 -4.62 4.86 0.50
CA MET A 137 -3.96 6.07 0.00
C MET A 137 -2.80 5.71 -0.94
N GLY A 138 -2.01 4.69 -0.63
CA GLY A 138 -0.95 4.20 -1.51
C GLY A 138 -1.49 3.69 -2.85
N LEU A 139 -2.58 2.92 -2.82
CA LEU A 139 -3.29 2.46 -4.01
C LEU A 139 -3.81 3.65 -4.83
N SER A 140 -4.46 4.60 -4.16
CA SER A 140 -5.01 5.80 -4.79
C SER A 140 -3.93 6.64 -5.46
N GLN A 141 -2.80 6.86 -4.79
CA GLN A 141 -1.64 7.55 -5.37
C GLN A 141 -1.13 6.83 -6.61
N ASN A 142 -1.04 5.50 -6.57
CA ASN A 142 -0.59 4.70 -7.71
C ASN A 142 -1.55 4.81 -8.91
N LEU A 143 -2.86 4.75 -8.64
CA LEU A 143 -3.90 4.90 -9.66
C LEU A 143 -3.97 6.33 -10.22
N LEU A 144 -3.81 7.36 -9.39
CA LEU A 144 -3.81 8.76 -9.80
C LEU A 144 -2.61 9.08 -10.68
N LEU A 145 -1.41 8.65 -10.29
CA LEU A 145 -0.19 8.82 -11.11
C LEU A 145 -0.27 8.07 -12.45
N ARG A 146 -1.19 7.11 -12.58
CA ARG A 146 -1.46 6.41 -13.83
C ARG A 146 -2.42 7.18 -14.74
N SER A 147 -3.27 8.07 -14.20
CA SER A 147 -4.25 8.81 -14.98
C SER A 147 -3.55 9.80 -15.92
N PRO A 148 -3.82 9.77 -17.24
CA PRO A 148 -3.18 10.69 -18.18
C PRO A 148 -3.54 12.15 -17.87
N GLY A 149 -4.77 12.42 -17.40
CA GLY A 149 -5.19 13.76 -16.99
C GLY A 149 -4.43 14.28 -15.77
N PHE A 150 -4.18 13.43 -14.77
CA PHE A 150 -3.41 13.83 -13.59
C PHE A 150 -1.92 14.02 -13.92
N ARG A 151 -1.35 13.18 -14.78
CA ARG A 151 0.02 13.36 -15.27
C ARG A 151 0.18 14.65 -16.06
N GLN A 152 -0.79 14.98 -16.91
CA GLN A 152 -0.80 16.23 -17.66
C GLN A 152 -0.91 17.44 -16.72
N LEU A 153 -1.77 17.35 -15.69
CA LEU A 153 -1.88 18.37 -14.64
C LEU A 153 -0.55 18.57 -13.90
N CYS A 154 0.15 17.49 -13.57
CA CYS A 154 1.47 17.50 -12.94
C CYS A 154 2.63 17.77 -13.92
N ARG A 155 2.36 18.05 -15.20
CA ARG A 155 3.37 18.27 -16.26
C ARG A 155 4.39 17.13 -16.41
N ILE A 156 3.97 15.89 -16.15
CA ILE A 156 4.80 14.71 -16.32
C ILE A 156 4.81 14.34 -17.81
N PRO A 157 5.97 14.26 -18.47
CA PRO A 157 6.05 13.95 -19.89
C PRO A 157 5.54 12.52 -20.18
N PRO A 158 4.85 12.30 -21.32
CA PRO A 158 4.46 10.97 -21.75
C PRO A 158 5.70 10.17 -22.16
N THR A 159 5.76 8.93 -21.69
CA THR A 159 6.81 7.96 -22.03
C THR A 159 6.27 7.00 -23.07
N LYS A 160 7.13 6.43 -23.92
CA LYS A 160 6.74 5.45 -24.97
C LYS A 160 6.05 4.17 -24.42
N SER A 161 6.12 3.95 -23.12
CA SER A 161 5.47 2.82 -22.43
C SER A 161 4.10 3.18 -21.85
N ASP A 162 3.67 4.43 -21.96
CA ASP A 162 2.37 4.87 -21.46
C ASP A 162 1.31 4.63 -22.52
N SER A 163 0.27 3.90 -22.13
CA SER A 163 -0.91 3.68 -22.98
C SER A 163 -1.91 4.81 -22.82
N ASP A 164 -2.64 5.12 -23.88
CA ASP A 164 -3.70 6.13 -23.91
C ASP A 164 -4.90 5.76 -23.01
N THR A 165 -5.09 4.46 -22.72
CA THR A 165 -6.21 3.97 -21.88
C THR A 165 -5.76 3.11 -20.70
N PRO A 166 -5.02 3.68 -19.72
CA PRO A 166 -4.34 2.90 -18.70
C PRO A 166 -5.27 2.04 -17.84
N TYR A 167 -6.47 2.52 -17.50
CA TYR A 167 -7.41 1.73 -16.71
C TYR A 167 -8.03 0.60 -17.52
N LYS A 168 -8.36 0.81 -18.80
CA LYS A 168 -8.91 -0.24 -19.67
C LYS A 168 -7.90 -1.36 -19.85
N ASP A 169 -6.62 -1.04 -20.01
CA ASP A 169 -5.58 -2.04 -20.15
C ASP A 169 -5.34 -2.81 -18.85
N LEU A 170 -5.49 -2.15 -17.71
CA LEU A 170 -5.45 -2.83 -16.42
C LEU A 170 -6.57 -3.86 -16.30
N PHE A 171 -7.80 -3.45 -16.62
CA PHE A 171 -8.97 -4.34 -16.57
C PHE A 171 -8.84 -5.46 -17.59
N ALA A 172 -8.39 -5.17 -18.81
CA ALA A 172 -8.15 -6.18 -19.83
C ALA A 172 -7.06 -7.18 -19.40
N ALA A 173 -5.95 -6.71 -18.84
CA ALA A 173 -4.87 -7.57 -18.34
C ALA A 173 -5.32 -8.40 -17.12
N PHE A 174 -6.11 -7.81 -16.23
CA PHE A 174 -6.71 -8.52 -15.10
C PHE A 174 -7.67 -9.61 -15.58
N TYR A 175 -8.57 -9.28 -16.51
CA TYR A 175 -9.52 -10.22 -17.12
C TYR A 175 -8.79 -11.35 -17.85
N ALA A 176 -7.78 -11.03 -18.66
CA ALA A 176 -6.97 -12.02 -19.35
C ALA A 176 -6.27 -12.98 -18.38
N LYS A 177 -5.76 -12.46 -17.25
CA LYS A 177 -5.03 -13.25 -16.26
C LYS A 177 -5.94 -14.15 -15.42
N PHE A 178 -7.11 -13.68 -15.02
CA PHE A 178 -8.00 -14.40 -14.09
C PHE A 178 -9.15 -15.13 -14.76
N ILE A 179 -9.68 -14.62 -15.88
CA ILE A 179 -10.89 -15.15 -16.54
C ILE A 179 -10.56 -15.92 -17.82
N SER A 180 -9.58 -15.47 -18.62
CA SER A 180 -9.18 -16.14 -19.86
C SER A 180 -8.24 -17.34 -19.68
N ARG A 181 -7.82 -17.63 -18.44
CA ARG A 181 -6.93 -18.77 -18.11
C ARG A 181 -7.69 -20.06 -17.76
N LYS A 182 -8.99 -20.11 -18.06
CA LYS A 182 -9.84 -21.30 -18.02
C LYS A 182 -9.98 -21.87 -19.42
#